data_AF-A0A1R0KH66-F1
#
_entry.id   AF-A0A1R0KH66-F1
#
_cell.length_a   1.000
_cell.length_b   1.000
_cell.length_c   1.000
_cell.angle_alpha   90.00
_cell.angle_beta   90.00
_cell.angle_gamma   90.00
#
_symmetry.space_group_name_H-M   'P 1'
#
loop_
_entity.id
_entity.type
_entity.pdbx_description
1 polymer ?
#
loop_
_entity_poly.entity_id
_entity_poly.type
_entity_poly.pdbx_seq_one_letter_code
_entity_poly.pdbx_strand_id
1 'polypeptide(L)'
;MVFVHAGFHSIARFTDTCFADDAKFTSTLFAKTSSFARARFEGVAEFGGAMFTGDPALGHAEFARPHKLNLKNAKIEFDLQASGQQWVPVDPPYPPGWTEVTEELVDKTQSRVVTLGKEHSNSAAIDDAPA
;
A
#
# COMPACT_ATOMS: atom_id res chain seq x y z
N MET A 1 -5.66 1.49 16.77
CA MET A 1 -4.17 1.47 16.85
C MET A 1 -3.61 2.70 16.14
N VAL A 2 -2.61 3.39 16.70
CA VAL A 2 -2.14 4.68 16.15
C VAL A 2 -0.61 4.74 16.13
N PHE A 3 -0.05 4.92 14.95
CA PHE A 3 1.36 5.19 14.66
C PHE A 3 1.42 6.43 13.74
N VAL A 4 1.96 7.53 14.26
CA VAL A 4 2.05 8.80 13.54
C VAL A 4 3.50 9.25 13.61
N HIS A 5 4.13 9.47 12.45
CA HIS A 5 5.58 9.73 12.35
C HIS A 5 6.44 8.64 13.00
N ALA A 6 5.96 7.39 13.00
CA ALA A 6 6.69 6.26 13.55
C ALA A 6 7.68 5.68 12.54
N GLY A 7 8.76 5.08 13.03
CA GLY A 7 9.76 4.38 12.20
C GLY A 7 9.93 2.92 12.62
N PHE A 8 9.51 2.00 11.76
CA PHE A 8 9.76 0.58 11.89
C PHE A 8 11.08 0.22 11.18
N HIS A 9 12.16 0.11 11.94
CA HIS A 9 13.51 -0.17 11.42
C HIS A 9 13.77 -1.67 11.17
N SER A 10 12.84 -2.53 11.59
CA SER A 10 12.88 -3.98 11.40
C SER A 10 11.62 -4.45 10.69
N ILE A 11 11.52 -5.75 10.44
CA ILE A 11 10.35 -6.37 9.82
C ILE A 11 9.11 -6.08 10.69
N ALA A 12 8.09 -5.44 10.09
CA ALA A 12 6.82 -5.14 10.74
C ALA A 12 5.76 -6.14 10.28
N ARG A 13 5.29 -7.01 11.18
CA ARG A 13 4.34 -8.08 10.86
C ARG A 13 2.98 -7.82 11.49
N PHE A 14 1.99 -7.59 10.63
CA PHE A 14 0.57 -7.43 10.92
C PHE A 14 -0.28 -8.45 10.13
N THR A 15 0.34 -9.54 9.69
CA THR A 15 -0.34 -10.64 8.98
C THR A 15 -1.47 -11.20 9.84
N ASP A 16 -2.63 -11.49 9.23
CA ASP A 16 -3.83 -12.03 9.92
C ASP A 16 -4.32 -11.19 11.12
N THR A 17 -3.94 -9.91 11.19
CA THR A 17 -4.34 -9.04 12.29
C THR A 17 -5.71 -8.42 12.02
N CYS A 18 -6.60 -8.45 13.01
CA CYS A 18 -7.87 -7.72 12.97
C CYS A 18 -7.74 -6.39 13.73
N PHE A 19 -7.90 -5.28 13.01
CA PHE A 19 -8.03 -3.94 13.54
C PHE A 19 -9.51 -3.59 13.69
N ALA A 20 -10.07 -3.89 14.86
CA ALA A 20 -11.49 -3.63 15.19
C ALA A 20 -11.82 -2.12 15.19
N ASP A 21 -10.85 -1.29 15.58
CA ASP A 21 -10.94 0.18 15.60
C ASP A 21 -10.07 0.81 14.49
N ASP A 22 -10.10 2.14 14.42
CA ASP A 22 -9.26 2.93 13.53
C ASP A 22 -7.76 2.54 13.65
N ALA A 23 -7.15 2.25 12.51
CA ALA A 23 -5.74 1.97 12.33
C ALA A 23 -5.07 3.12 11.57
N LYS A 24 -4.21 3.87 12.26
CA LYS A 24 -3.52 5.04 11.70
C LYS A 24 -2.02 4.76 11.60
N PHE A 25 -1.46 4.94 10.41
CA PHE A 25 -0.06 4.81 10.04
C PHE A 25 0.44 6.07 9.30
N THR A 26 -0.12 7.23 9.63
CA THR A 26 0.19 8.51 8.97
C THR A 26 1.68 8.83 9.05
N SER A 27 2.30 9.15 7.91
CA SER A 27 3.72 9.50 7.83
C SER A 27 4.65 8.48 8.51
N THR A 28 4.25 7.20 8.51
CA THR A 28 5.04 6.11 9.11
C THR A 28 6.03 5.57 8.09
N LEU A 29 7.27 5.34 8.52
CA LEU A 29 8.33 4.71 7.73
C LEU A 29 8.43 3.22 8.06
N PHE A 30 8.31 2.37 7.05
CA PHE A 30 8.64 0.95 7.13
C PHE A 30 9.96 0.70 6.39
N ALA A 31 11.06 0.67 7.14
CA ALA A 31 12.42 0.61 6.58
C ALA A 31 12.77 -0.76 5.98
N LYS A 32 12.02 -1.81 6.36
CA LYS A 32 12.16 -3.19 5.88
C LYS A 32 10.80 -3.73 5.44
N THR A 33 10.78 -4.99 5.01
CA THR A 33 9.56 -5.74 4.68
C THR A 33 8.50 -5.54 5.74
N SER A 34 7.30 -5.15 5.30
CA SER A 34 6.11 -5.06 6.14
C SER A 34 5.05 -6.02 5.61
N SER A 35 4.31 -6.68 6.48
CA SER A 35 3.26 -7.60 6.05
C SER A 35 1.94 -7.23 6.70
N PHE A 36 0.96 -6.93 5.86
CA PHE A 36 -0.45 -6.76 6.20
C PHE A 36 -1.32 -7.82 5.50
N ALA A 37 -0.69 -8.90 5.02
CA ALA A 37 -1.41 -9.92 4.28
C ALA A 37 -2.51 -10.54 5.15
N ARG A 38 -3.72 -10.65 4.60
CA ARG A 38 -4.94 -11.09 5.33
C ARG A 38 -5.29 -10.24 6.55
N ALA A 39 -4.74 -9.04 6.71
CA ALA A 39 -5.16 -8.13 7.76
C ALA A 39 -6.59 -7.63 7.48
N ARG A 40 -7.41 -7.52 8.51
CA ARG A 40 -8.76 -6.97 8.42
C ARG A 40 -8.83 -5.62 9.12
N PHE A 41 -9.27 -4.60 8.40
CA PHE A 41 -9.51 -3.26 8.94
C PHE A 41 -11.02 -3.02 9.04
N GLU A 42 -11.57 -3.09 10.24
CA GLU A 42 -13.00 -2.84 10.50
C GLU A 42 -13.30 -1.34 10.66
N GLY A 43 -12.33 -0.59 11.20
CA GLY A 43 -12.35 0.87 11.35
C GLY A 43 -11.78 1.65 10.16
N VAL A 44 -11.38 2.89 10.41
CA VAL A 44 -10.67 3.74 9.43
C VAL A 44 -9.23 3.27 9.26
N ALA A 45 -8.78 3.07 8.01
CA ALA A 45 -7.39 2.78 7.69
C ALA A 45 -6.70 4.01 7.07
N GLU A 46 -5.74 4.58 7.78
CA GLU A 46 -5.07 5.82 7.39
C GLU A 46 -3.57 5.55 7.12
N PHE A 47 -3.15 5.61 5.86
CA PHE A 47 -1.77 5.45 5.42
C PHE A 47 -1.23 6.70 4.74
N GLY A 48 -1.87 7.86 4.91
CA GLY A 48 -1.47 9.10 4.29
C GLY A 48 -0.01 9.46 4.62
N GLY A 49 0.80 9.63 3.58
CA GLY A 49 2.23 9.92 3.70
C GLY A 49 3.09 8.76 4.22
N ALA A 50 2.55 7.55 4.38
CA ALA A 50 3.35 6.39 4.77
C ALA A 50 4.36 6.05 3.66
N MET A 51 5.56 5.65 4.08
CA MET A 51 6.65 5.25 3.18
C MET A 51 7.05 3.80 3.47
N PHE A 52 6.98 2.95 2.45
CA PHE A 52 7.40 1.55 2.51
C PHE A 52 8.67 1.39 1.69
N THR A 53 9.84 1.27 2.32
CA THR A 53 11.12 1.11 1.60
C THR A 53 11.50 -0.36 1.38
N GLY A 54 10.72 -1.28 1.95
CA GLY A 54 10.81 -2.71 1.71
C GLY A 54 9.47 -3.25 1.23
N ASP A 55 9.47 -4.47 0.72
CA ASP A 55 8.28 -5.09 0.11
C ASP A 55 7.08 -5.13 1.08
N PRO A 56 6.00 -4.37 0.81
CA PRO A 56 4.80 -4.40 1.62
C PRO A 56 3.87 -5.51 1.12
N ALA A 57 3.85 -6.63 1.82
CA ALA A 57 2.90 -7.71 1.53
C ALA A 57 1.49 -7.29 1.96
N LEU A 58 0.71 -6.76 1.03
CA LEU A 58 -0.67 -6.26 1.22
C LEU A 58 -1.74 -7.22 0.67
N GLY A 59 -1.32 -8.35 0.08
CA GLY A 59 -2.20 -9.33 -0.54
C GLY A 59 -3.30 -9.82 0.41
N HIS A 60 -4.53 -9.88 -0.09
CA HIS A 60 -5.73 -10.30 0.64
C HIS A 60 -6.07 -9.47 1.90
N ALA A 61 -5.53 -8.25 2.05
CA ALA A 61 -6.00 -7.36 3.11
C ALA A 61 -7.46 -6.93 2.84
N GLU A 62 -8.29 -6.93 3.87
CA GLU A 62 -9.71 -6.60 3.80
C GLU A 62 -9.98 -5.26 4.49
N PHE A 63 -10.71 -4.36 3.81
CA PHE A 63 -11.17 -3.10 4.38
C PHE A 63 -12.68 -3.11 4.44
N ALA A 64 -13.27 -3.10 5.63
CA ALA A 64 -14.73 -3.02 5.80
C ALA A 64 -15.29 -1.70 5.27
N ARG A 65 -14.46 -0.65 5.21
CA ARG A 65 -14.82 0.70 4.77
C ARG A 65 -13.79 1.24 3.76
N PRO A 66 -13.74 0.73 2.52
CA PRO A 66 -12.74 1.14 1.52
C PRO A 66 -12.83 2.63 1.17
N HIS A 67 -14.02 3.25 1.30
CA HIS A 67 -14.20 4.69 1.14
C HIS A 67 -13.45 5.50 2.22
N LYS A 68 -13.24 4.94 3.42
CA LYS A 68 -12.48 5.57 4.52
C LYS A 68 -10.99 5.25 4.52
N LEU A 69 -10.52 4.39 3.61
CA LEU A 69 -9.10 4.20 3.40
C LEU A 69 -8.45 5.53 2.94
N ASN A 70 -7.31 5.90 3.47
CA ASN A 70 -6.55 7.06 2.99
C ASN A 70 -5.15 6.62 2.56
N LEU A 71 -4.85 6.83 1.27
CA LEU A 71 -3.56 6.53 0.65
C LEU A 71 -2.87 7.81 0.15
N LYS A 72 -3.34 9.00 0.55
CA LYS A 72 -2.82 10.25 0.02
C LYS A 72 -1.31 10.36 0.29
N ASN A 73 -0.51 10.45 -0.76
CA ASN A 73 0.96 10.47 -0.69
C ASN A 73 1.57 9.21 -0.04
N ALA A 74 0.84 8.10 0.03
CA ALA A 74 1.42 6.82 0.42
C ALA A 74 2.34 6.36 -0.71
N LYS A 75 3.57 5.98 -0.37
CA LYS A 75 4.62 5.65 -1.33
C LYS A 75 5.28 4.34 -0.97
N ILE A 76 5.60 3.56 -1.99
CA ILE A 76 6.46 2.40 -1.90
C ILE A 76 7.75 2.74 -2.63
N GLU A 77 8.87 2.66 -1.95
CA GLU A 77 10.21 2.84 -2.51
C GLU A 77 10.91 1.48 -2.54
N PHE A 78 11.40 1.09 -3.71
CA PHE A 78 12.14 -0.14 -3.90
C PHE A 78 13.58 0.19 -4.24
N ASP A 79 14.51 -0.23 -3.38
CA ASP A 79 15.94 -0.17 -3.69
C ASP A 79 16.31 -1.34 -4.60
N LEU A 80 16.63 -1.04 -5.86
CA LEU A 80 17.00 -2.05 -6.87
C LEU A 80 18.43 -2.59 -6.67
N GLN A 81 19.28 -1.93 -5.87
CA GLN A 81 20.66 -2.35 -5.60
C GLN A 81 20.78 -3.19 -4.32
N ALA A 82 20.08 -2.80 -3.26
CA ALA A 82 20.21 -3.44 -1.94
C ALA A 82 19.50 -4.79 -1.84
N SER A 83 18.48 -5.03 -2.66
CA SER A 83 17.64 -6.22 -2.58
C SER A 83 18.31 -7.48 -3.14
N GLY A 84 19.29 -7.37 -4.05
CA GLY A 84 19.98 -8.52 -4.68
C GLY A 84 19.06 -9.51 -5.43
N GLN A 85 17.78 -9.21 -5.45
CA GLN A 85 16.68 -10.07 -5.84
C GLN A 85 15.87 -9.24 -6.82
N GLN A 86 16.00 -9.58 -8.11
CA GLN A 86 15.24 -8.99 -9.20
C GLN A 86 13.78 -8.86 -8.76
N TRP A 87 13.24 -7.64 -8.73
CA TRP A 87 11.85 -7.40 -8.32
C TRP A 87 10.94 -8.26 -9.20
N VAL A 88 10.41 -9.34 -8.62
CA VAL A 88 9.37 -10.15 -9.24
C VAL A 88 8.07 -9.65 -8.63
N PRO A 89 7.18 -9.01 -9.40
CA PRO A 89 5.85 -8.70 -8.92
C PRO A 89 5.18 -10.02 -8.53
N VAL A 90 5.05 -10.27 -7.24
CA VAL A 90 4.23 -11.38 -6.76
C VAL A 90 2.79 -10.96 -7.01
N ASP A 91 2.09 -11.76 -7.81
CA ASP A 91 0.68 -11.69 -8.24
C ASP A 91 -0.28 -10.95 -7.29
N PRO A 92 -1.36 -10.33 -7.83
CA PRO A 92 -1.68 -8.92 -7.64
C PRO A 92 -1.42 -8.44 -6.20
N PRO A 93 -0.45 -7.53 -5.98
CA PRO A 93 0.06 -7.23 -4.64
C PRO A 93 -0.90 -6.38 -3.81
N TYR A 94 -1.93 -5.81 -4.43
CA TYR A 94 -2.79 -4.83 -3.77
C TYR A 94 -4.21 -5.34 -3.53
N PRO A 95 -4.80 -4.99 -2.38
CA PRO A 95 -6.19 -5.28 -2.09
C PRO A 95 -7.13 -4.44 -2.98
N PRO A 96 -8.41 -4.84 -3.12
CA PRO A 96 -9.36 -4.16 -4.00
C PRO A 96 -9.44 -2.65 -3.74
N GLY A 97 -9.34 -1.86 -4.81
CA GLY A 97 -9.41 -0.40 -4.76
C GLY A 97 -8.07 0.30 -4.56
N TRP A 98 -6.95 -0.41 -4.49
CA TRP A 98 -5.61 0.17 -4.56
C TRP A 98 -5.12 0.18 -6.00
N THR A 99 -4.50 1.28 -6.40
CA THR A 99 -3.91 1.44 -7.74
C THR A 99 -2.57 2.14 -7.64
N GLU A 100 -1.68 1.85 -8.59
CA GLU A 100 -0.43 2.58 -8.77
C GLU A 100 -0.73 3.84 -9.59
N VAL A 101 -0.51 5.02 -9.00
CA VAL A 101 -0.86 6.30 -9.65
C VAL A 101 0.33 6.90 -10.38
N THR A 102 1.53 6.76 -9.82
CA THR A 102 2.72 7.36 -10.39
C THR A 102 3.93 6.55 -10.01
N GLU A 103 4.78 6.31 -11.00
CA GLU A 103 6.08 5.69 -10.82
C GLU A 103 7.16 6.73 -11.15
N GLU A 104 8.11 6.90 -10.24
CA GLU A 104 9.27 7.78 -10.41
C GLU A 104 10.54 6.97 -10.17
N LEU A 105 11.44 6.97 -11.16
CA LEU A 105 12.77 6.38 -11.03
C LEU A 105 13.73 7.42 -10.47
N VAL A 106 14.41 7.08 -9.38
CA VAL A 106 15.40 7.93 -8.74
C VAL A 106 16.79 7.53 -9.23
N ASP A 107 17.28 8.23 -10.25
CA ASP A 107 18.55 7.92 -10.95
C ASP A 107 19.79 7.88 -10.04
N LYS A 108 19.78 8.59 -8.91
CA LYS A 108 20.93 8.65 -7.98
C LYS A 108 21.05 7.43 -7.06
N THR A 109 19.96 6.70 -6.85
CA THR A 109 19.90 5.58 -5.90
C THR A 109 19.47 4.27 -6.57
N GLN A 110 19.21 4.29 -7.89
CA GLN A 110 18.52 3.20 -8.59
C GLN A 110 17.28 2.73 -7.80
N SER A 111 16.55 3.67 -7.21
CA SER A 111 15.35 3.35 -6.45
C SER A 111 14.11 3.64 -7.30
N ARG A 112 13.13 2.74 -7.27
CA ARG A 112 11.82 2.93 -7.91
C ARG A 112 10.82 3.36 -6.86
N VAL A 113 10.20 4.53 -7.01
CA VAL A 113 9.17 5.04 -6.09
C VAL A 113 7.81 4.96 -6.76
N VAL A 114 6.89 4.22 -6.16
CA VAL A 114 5.50 4.06 -6.61
C VAL A 114 4.58 4.77 -5.63
N THR A 115 3.78 5.71 -6.12
CA THR A 115 2.73 6.36 -5.34
C THR A 115 1.44 5.57 -5.46
N LEU A 116 0.88 5.20 -4.32
CA LEU A 116 -0.37 4.47 -4.22
C LEU A 116 -1.55 5.43 -4.22
N GLY A 117 -2.65 5.02 -4.84
CA GLY A 117 -3.91 5.75 -4.82
C GLY A 117 -5.09 4.82 -4.80
N LYS A 118 -6.27 5.42 -4.87
CA LYS A 118 -7.53 4.68 -5.03
C LYS A 118 -7.81 4.47 -6.50
N GLU A 119 -8.20 3.26 -6.87
CA GLU A 119 -8.76 3.00 -8.19
C GLU A 119 -10.00 3.90 -8.32
N HIS A 120 -9.93 4.93 -9.19
CA HIS A 120 -11.14 5.57 -9.66
C HIS A 120 -11.91 4.47 -10.38
N SER A 121 -13.08 4.11 -9.87
CA SER A 121 -14.01 3.24 -10.59
C SER A 121 -14.18 3.83 -11.99
N ASN A 122 -13.49 3.27 -12.97
CA ASN A 122 -13.76 3.56 -14.37
C ASN A 122 -15.04 2.80 -14.71
N SER A 123 -16.16 3.29 -14.18
CA SER A 123 -17.47 3.00 -14.71
C SER A 123 -17.66 3.84 -15.97
N ALA A 124 -16.92 3.52 -17.03
CA ALA A 124 -17.49 3.62 -18.37
C ALA A 124 -18.28 2.32 -18.54
N ALA A 125 -19.52 2.27 -18.03
CA ALA A 125 -20.67 2.47 -18.89
C ALA A 125 -20.46 1.76 -20.24
N ILE A 126 -20.72 0.46 -20.23
CA ILE A 126 -21.23 -0.26 -21.38
C ILE A 126 -22.53 0.44 -21.81
N ASP A 127 -22.43 1.54 -22.54
CA ASP A 127 -23.57 2.14 -23.20
C ASP A 127 -23.91 1.25 -24.41
N ASP A 128 -24.80 0.31 -24.12
CA ASP A 128 -25.94 -0.09 -24.94
C ASP A 128 -25.76 0.18 -26.46
N ALA A 129 -25.47 -0.89 -27.19
CA ALA A 129 -25.81 -0.94 -28.60
C ALA A 129 -27.33 -1.05 -28.75
N PRO A 130 -27.96 -0.21 -29.58
CA PRO A 130 -29.09 -0.67 -30.35
C PRO A 130 -28.80 -0.67 -31.86
N ALA A 131 -28.96 -1.87 -32.42
CA ALA A 131 -29.37 -2.27 -33.78
C ALA A 131 -28.85 -1.50 -35.00
#